data_AF-A0A8J3AR04-F1
#
_entry.id   AF-A0A8J3AR04-F1
#
_cell.length_a   1.000
_cell.length_b   1.000
_cell.length_c   1.000
_cell.angle_alpha   90.00
_cell.angle_beta   90.00
_cell.angle_gamma   90.00
#
_symmetry.space_group_name_H-M   'P 1'
#
loop_
_entity.id
_entity.type
_entity.pdbx_description
1 polymer ?
#
loop_
_entity_poly.entity_id
_entity_poly.type
_entity_poly.pdbx_seq_one_letter_code
_entity_poly.pdbx_strand_id
1 'polypeptide(L)'
;MNNKLTPIALCADDYAQNAGINEGILDLLDKKRLTAVSCFSTAPGWKQAAPALLPYATQTDIGLHFNLTEGFGQEKMPGLRSVILRSLLRGMQAKEIRKKLEDQLDAFEDAIGHAPDFIDGHQHVHQLPGVRQVLIKVLQRRYADKPIWVRNTVPADLTWKGKPQILKLLGGQVTADHLYYESIPTNDGFGGVYGFDRADYDACFRDWLKAARPGMLIMCHPATAPYPHDDIAKQRVIEHAFLQSFDCVRALDQAHVQLAKLSDCFLLQEQKQAASA
;
A
#
# COMPACT_ATOMS: atom_id res chain seq x y z
N MET A 1 -8.00 -25.85 22.28
CA MET A 1 -7.50 -24.46 22.21
C MET A 1 -7.93 -23.92 20.86
N ASN A 2 -8.75 -22.86 20.80
CA ASN A 2 -9.05 -22.22 19.50
C ASN A 2 -7.76 -21.64 18.96
N ASN A 3 -7.16 -22.28 17.95
CA ASN A 3 -5.93 -21.81 17.34
C ASN A 3 -6.28 -20.60 16.46
N LYS A 4 -6.32 -19.43 17.08
CA LYS A 4 -6.78 -18.20 16.44
C LYS A 4 -5.74 -17.76 15.41
N LEU A 5 -6.14 -17.69 14.14
CA LEU A 5 -5.27 -17.23 13.04
C LEU A 5 -4.96 -15.74 13.18
N THR A 6 -3.72 -15.36 12.88
CA THR A 6 -3.24 -13.98 12.90
C THR A 6 -3.69 -13.24 11.64
N PRO A 7 -4.53 -12.18 11.75
CA PRO A 7 -4.98 -11.42 10.59
C PRO A 7 -3.90 -10.44 10.11
N ILE A 8 -3.49 -10.56 8.85
CA ILE A 8 -2.61 -9.60 8.17
C ILE A 8 -3.25 -9.15 6.86
N ALA A 9 -2.80 -8.02 6.32
CA ALA A 9 -3.15 -7.59 4.98
C ALA A 9 -2.04 -7.92 3.97
N LEU A 10 -2.45 -8.31 2.76
CA LEU A 10 -1.58 -8.37 1.59
C LEU A 10 -2.07 -7.33 0.59
N CYS A 11 -1.23 -6.32 0.33
CA CYS A 11 -1.53 -5.19 -0.54
C CYS A 11 -0.76 -5.29 -1.85
N ALA A 12 -1.47 -5.22 -2.97
CA ALA A 12 -0.85 -5.03 -4.27
C ALA A 12 -0.81 -3.55 -4.65
N ASP A 13 0.38 -3.07 -5.00
CA ASP A 13 0.61 -1.69 -5.40
C ASP A 13 0.60 -1.53 -6.93
N ASP A 14 0.56 -0.29 -7.40
CA ASP A 14 0.63 0.11 -8.82
C ASP A 14 -0.58 -0.24 -9.73
N TYR A 15 -1.77 -0.51 -9.18
CA TYR A 15 -2.95 -0.73 -10.02
C TYR A 15 -3.22 0.48 -10.95
N ALA A 16 -3.62 0.19 -12.18
CA ALA A 16 -3.78 1.10 -13.31
C ALA A 16 -2.49 1.60 -13.99
N GLN A 17 -1.30 1.21 -13.54
CA GLN A 17 -0.05 1.61 -14.22
C GLN A 17 0.07 1.00 -15.63
N ASN A 18 -0.27 -0.28 -15.80
CA ASN A 18 -0.35 -0.94 -17.10
C ASN A 18 -1.29 -2.17 -17.06
N ALA A 19 -1.62 -2.72 -18.23
CA ALA A 19 -2.55 -3.84 -18.36
C ALA A 19 -2.10 -5.12 -17.64
N GLY A 20 -0.80 -5.47 -17.71
CA GLY A 20 -0.29 -6.68 -17.06
C GLY A 20 -0.37 -6.63 -15.53
N ILE A 21 -0.18 -5.44 -14.94
CA ILE A 21 -0.41 -5.23 -13.50
C ILE A 21 -1.90 -5.35 -13.17
N ASN A 22 -2.78 -4.73 -13.96
CA ASN A 22 -4.23 -4.80 -13.75
C ASN A 22 -4.72 -6.25 -13.76
N GLU A 23 -4.33 -7.01 -14.79
CA GLU A 23 -4.67 -8.42 -14.92
C GLU A 23 -4.13 -9.25 -13.75
N GLY A 24 -2.87 -9.02 -13.34
CA GLY A 24 -2.24 -9.78 -12.25
C GLY A 24 -2.93 -9.53 -10.90
N ILE A 25 -3.34 -8.30 -10.65
CA ILE A 25 -4.06 -7.93 -9.42
C ILE A 25 -5.47 -8.52 -9.43
N LEU A 26 -6.22 -8.40 -10.53
CA LEU A 26 -7.57 -8.96 -10.65
C LEU A 26 -7.55 -10.49 -10.50
N ASP A 27 -6.58 -11.17 -11.12
CA ASP A 27 -6.39 -12.61 -11.03
C ASP A 27 -6.15 -13.10 -9.58
N LEU A 28 -5.48 -12.28 -8.76
CA LEU A 28 -5.23 -12.56 -7.35
C LEU A 28 -6.44 -12.20 -6.46
N LEU A 29 -7.22 -11.17 -6.83
CA LEU A 29 -8.48 -10.84 -6.16
C LEU A 29 -9.53 -11.95 -6.33
N ASP A 30 -9.64 -12.51 -7.54
CA ASP A 30 -10.50 -13.67 -7.84
C ASP A 30 -10.16 -14.87 -6.94
N LYS A 31 -8.87 -15.08 -6.69
CA LYS A 31 -8.37 -16.15 -5.81
C LYS A 31 -8.38 -15.79 -4.32
N LYS A 32 -8.88 -14.61 -3.95
CA LYS A 32 -8.88 -14.07 -2.57
C LYS A 32 -7.49 -14.05 -1.94
N ARG A 33 -6.48 -13.68 -2.75
CA ARG A 33 -5.08 -13.57 -2.32
C ARG A 33 -4.70 -12.16 -1.87
N LEU A 34 -5.52 -11.16 -2.16
CA LEU A 34 -5.26 -9.76 -1.81
C LEU A 34 -6.40 -9.23 -0.95
N THR A 35 -6.04 -8.42 0.04
CA THR A 35 -6.99 -7.71 0.90
C THR A 35 -6.82 -6.21 0.88
N ALA A 36 -5.84 -5.71 0.11
CA ALA A 36 -5.74 -4.31 -0.26
C ALA A 36 -5.20 -4.15 -1.69
N VAL A 37 -5.64 -3.09 -2.38
CA VAL A 37 -5.13 -2.69 -3.70
C VAL A 37 -4.90 -1.18 -3.71
N SER A 38 -3.69 -0.75 -4.07
CA SER A 38 -3.33 0.66 -4.16
C SER A 38 -3.28 1.13 -5.62
N CYS A 39 -4.01 2.19 -5.93
CA CYS A 39 -4.34 2.59 -7.29
C CYS A 39 -3.77 3.93 -7.71
N PHE A 40 -3.20 4.01 -8.92
CA PHE A 40 -2.88 5.27 -9.56
C PHE A 40 -4.11 5.91 -10.21
N SER A 41 -4.80 6.76 -9.46
CA SER A 41 -6.06 7.38 -9.91
C SER A 41 -5.92 8.41 -11.05
N THR A 42 -4.70 8.84 -11.35
CA THR A 42 -4.42 9.72 -12.50
C THR A 42 -3.64 9.00 -13.60
N ALA A 43 -3.52 7.67 -13.54
CA ALA A 43 -2.98 6.91 -14.65
C ALA A 43 -3.91 7.04 -15.88
N PRO A 44 -3.37 7.06 -17.11
CA PRO A 44 -4.17 7.23 -18.32
C PRO A 44 -5.30 6.19 -18.49
N GLY A 45 -5.09 4.97 -18.00
CA GLY A 45 -6.05 3.88 -18.04
C GLY A 45 -6.99 3.78 -16.84
N TRP A 46 -6.90 4.70 -15.86
CA TRP A 46 -7.64 4.60 -14.59
C TRP A 46 -9.15 4.51 -14.78
N LYS A 47 -9.73 5.38 -15.63
CA LYS A 47 -11.19 5.40 -15.86
C LYS A 47 -11.73 4.09 -16.42
N GLN A 48 -10.93 3.37 -17.22
CA GLN A 48 -11.30 2.05 -17.72
C GLN A 48 -11.04 0.93 -16.70
N ALA A 49 -9.97 1.04 -15.90
CA ALA A 49 -9.56 0.00 -14.97
C ALA A 49 -10.37 0.00 -13.67
N ALA A 50 -10.67 1.17 -13.10
CA ALA A 50 -11.30 1.32 -11.78
C ALA A 50 -12.59 0.50 -11.59
N PRO A 51 -13.54 0.45 -12.54
CA PRO A 51 -14.79 -0.30 -12.36
C PRO A 51 -14.58 -1.80 -12.10
N ALA A 52 -13.47 -2.38 -12.54
CA ALA A 52 -13.16 -3.79 -12.33
C ALA A 52 -12.85 -4.10 -10.85
N LEU A 53 -12.55 -3.11 -10.02
CA LEU A 53 -12.30 -3.30 -8.58
C LEU A 53 -13.59 -3.34 -7.75
N LEU A 54 -14.69 -2.74 -8.22
CA LEU A 54 -15.94 -2.58 -7.48
C LEU A 54 -16.54 -3.91 -6.96
N PRO A 55 -16.51 -5.03 -7.72
CA PRO A 55 -17.01 -6.32 -7.23
C PRO A 55 -16.28 -6.84 -5.98
N TYR A 56 -15.08 -6.34 -5.70
CA TYR A 56 -14.23 -6.79 -4.59
C TYR A 56 -14.27 -5.87 -3.37
N ALA A 57 -15.01 -4.76 -3.40
CA ALA A 57 -15.01 -3.75 -2.33
C ALA A 57 -15.40 -4.30 -0.93
N THR A 58 -16.15 -5.40 -0.87
CA THR A 58 -16.47 -6.03 0.42
C THR A 58 -15.30 -6.84 1.00
N GLN A 59 -14.41 -7.37 0.16
CA GLN A 59 -13.30 -8.26 0.54
C GLN A 59 -11.92 -7.60 0.52
N THR A 60 -11.80 -6.41 -0.08
CA THR A 60 -10.53 -5.72 -0.31
C THR A 60 -10.66 -4.23 0.00
N ASP A 61 -9.69 -3.67 0.73
CA ASP A 61 -9.52 -2.22 0.86
C ASP A 61 -8.99 -1.64 -0.46
N ILE A 62 -9.67 -0.65 -1.03
CA ILE A 62 -9.26 0.00 -2.29
C ILE A 62 -8.74 1.39 -1.97
N GLY A 63 -7.45 1.63 -2.21
CA GLY A 63 -6.74 2.83 -1.79
C GLY A 63 -6.12 3.64 -2.90
N LEU A 64 -5.75 4.87 -2.56
CA LEU A 64 -4.99 5.76 -3.43
C LEU A 64 -3.48 5.48 -3.29
N HIS A 65 -2.83 5.22 -4.43
CA HIS A 65 -1.37 5.15 -4.55
C HIS A 65 -0.81 6.54 -4.88
N PHE A 66 -0.59 7.38 -3.86
CA PHE A 66 -0.25 8.78 -4.10
C PHE A 66 1.08 8.92 -4.85
N ASN A 67 1.02 9.58 -6.01
CA ASN A 67 2.12 9.65 -6.95
C ASN A 67 2.71 11.05 -7.08
N LEU A 68 4.05 11.12 -7.11
CA LEU A 68 4.83 12.33 -7.39
C LEU A 68 5.99 12.10 -8.39
N THR A 69 6.17 10.87 -8.88
CA THR A 69 7.40 10.44 -9.57
C THR A 69 7.15 9.64 -10.85
N GLU A 70 5.99 8.99 -11.00
CA GLU A 70 5.61 8.27 -12.21
C GLU A 70 4.83 9.18 -13.18
N GLY A 71 5.26 9.23 -14.44
CA GLY A 71 4.63 10.03 -15.50
C GLY A 71 3.83 9.20 -16.51
N PHE A 72 3.73 7.89 -16.31
CA PHE A 72 3.03 6.93 -17.17
C PHE A 72 3.45 6.99 -18.64
N GLY A 73 4.70 7.40 -18.90
CA GLY A 73 5.23 7.64 -20.25
C GLY A 73 4.64 8.85 -20.98
N GLN A 74 3.77 9.64 -20.33
CA GLN A 74 3.10 10.81 -20.91
C GLN A 74 3.65 12.14 -20.38
N GLU A 75 4.02 12.16 -19.10
CA GLU A 75 4.53 13.35 -18.44
C GLU A 75 5.98 13.17 -17.99
N LYS A 76 6.78 14.23 -18.08
CA LYS A 76 8.11 14.23 -17.49
C LYS A 76 8.00 14.52 -15.99
N MET A 77 8.04 13.47 -15.19
CA MET A 77 8.05 13.58 -13.72
C MET A 77 9.48 13.62 -13.15
N PRO A 78 9.68 14.25 -11.98
CA PRO A 78 10.97 14.18 -11.29
C PRO A 78 11.24 12.76 -10.81
N GLY A 79 12.49 12.30 -10.97
CA GLY A 79 12.89 11.00 -10.41
C GLY A 79 12.89 11.01 -8.87
N LEU A 80 12.76 9.83 -8.27
CA LEU A 80 12.67 9.65 -6.81
C LEU A 80 13.75 10.39 -6.01
N ARG A 81 15.01 10.29 -6.44
CA ARG A 81 16.15 10.96 -5.77
C ARG A 81 15.96 12.48 -5.70
N SER A 82 15.40 13.07 -6.75
CA SER A 82 15.12 14.52 -6.81
C SER A 82 14.02 14.90 -5.82
N VAL A 83 12.94 14.11 -5.75
CA VAL A 83 11.83 14.33 -4.81
C VAL A 83 12.30 14.19 -3.36
N ILE A 84 13.10 13.14 -3.05
CA ILE A 84 13.69 12.96 -1.72
C ILE A 84 14.56 14.16 -1.34
N LEU A 85 15.49 14.57 -2.22
CA LEU A 85 16.38 15.69 -1.93
C LEU A 85 15.60 17.00 -1.71
N ARG A 86 14.62 17.29 -2.57
CA ARG A 86 13.75 18.47 -2.44
C ARG A 86 12.96 18.44 -1.12
N SER A 87 12.47 17.28 -0.72
CA SER A 87 11.79 17.08 0.56
C SER A 87 12.70 17.34 1.77
N LEU A 88 13.90 16.75 1.79
CA LEU A 88 14.85 16.93 2.89
C LEU A 88 15.32 18.39 3.02
N LEU A 89 15.48 19.09 1.90
CA LEU A 89 15.83 20.52 1.86
C LEU A 89 14.63 21.46 2.12
N ARG A 90 13.48 20.93 2.54
CA ARG A 90 12.23 21.69 2.79
C ARG A 90 11.74 22.48 1.57
N GLY A 91 12.09 22.03 0.37
CA GLY A 91 11.69 22.65 -0.89
C GLY A 91 10.33 22.18 -1.43
N MET A 92 9.59 21.35 -0.67
CA MET A 92 8.26 20.88 -1.05
C MET A 92 7.24 21.97 -0.80
N GLN A 93 6.71 22.58 -1.87
CA GLN A 93 5.71 23.63 -1.75
C GLN A 93 4.37 23.01 -1.35
N ALA A 94 3.93 23.26 -0.12
CA ALA A 94 2.72 22.66 0.44
C ALA A 94 1.47 22.86 -0.44
N LYS A 95 1.34 24.01 -1.11
CA LYS A 95 0.24 24.29 -2.05
C LYS A 95 0.27 23.36 -3.27
N GLU A 96 1.45 23.10 -3.85
CA GLU A 96 1.60 22.21 -5.01
C GLU A 96 1.29 20.76 -4.63
N ILE A 97 1.81 20.30 -3.50
CA ILE A 97 1.56 18.93 -3.01
C ILE A 97 0.09 18.75 -2.68
N ARG A 98 -0.54 19.74 -2.03
CA ARG A 98 -1.96 19.69 -1.72
C ARG A 98 -2.79 19.60 -2.99
N LYS A 99 -2.50 20.44 -3.99
CA LYS A 99 -3.21 20.38 -5.27
C LYS A 99 -3.06 19.00 -5.93
N LYS A 100 -1.83 18.46 -6.01
CA LYS A 100 -1.60 17.14 -6.60
C LYS A 100 -2.31 16.01 -5.86
N LEU A 101 -2.38 16.08 -4.53
CA LEU A 101 -3.11 15.11 -3.72
C LEU A 101 -4.62 15.24 -3.92
N GLU A 102 -5.15 16.46 -3.91
CA GLU A 102 -6.57 16.72 -4.14
C GLU A 102 -7.00 16.28 -5.55
N ASP A 103 -6.23 16.61 -6.59
CA ASP A 103 -6.52 16.19 -7.97
C ASP A 103 -6.55 14.65 -8.09
N GLN A 104 -5.65 13.94 -7.38
CA GLN A 104 -5.64 12.47 -7.36
C GLN A 104 -6.80 11.87 -6.56
N LEU A 105 -7.21 12.51 -5.46
CA LEU A 105 -8.39 12.09 -4.69
C LEU A 105 -9.68 12.33 -5.46
N ASP A 106 -9.80 13.47 -6.16
CA ASP A 106 -10.92 13.78 -7.04
C ASP A 106 -11.04 12.71 -8.14
N ALA A 107 -9.95 12.41 -8.85
CA ALA A 107 -9.94 11.39 -9.90
C ALA A 107 -10.25 9.98 -9.36
N PHE A 108 -9.86 9.67 -8.12
CA PHE A 108 -10.19 8.41 -7.46
C PHE A 108 -11.70 8.33 -7.20
N GLU A 109 -12.25 9.33 -6.52
CA GLU A 109 -13.66 9.40 -6.14
C GLU A 109 -14.58 9.44 -7.37
N ASP A 110 -14.19 10.14 -8.42
CA ASP A 110 -14.94 10.22 -9.68
C ASP A 110 -15.12 8.85 -10.34
N ALA A 111 -14.13 7.95 -10.21
CA ALA A 111 -14.16 6.65 -10.88
C ALA A 111 -14.69 5.51 -9.98
N ILE A 112 -14.40 5.58 -8.67
CA ILE A 112 -14.81 4.55 -7.69
C ILE A 112 -16.17 4.88 -7.06
N GLY A 113 -16.56 6.15 -7.03
CA GLY A 113 -17.83 6.62 -6.47
C GLY A 113 -17.82 6.83 -4.95
N HIS A 114 -16.69 6.59 -4.29
CA HIS A 114 -16.52 6.86 -2.86
C HIS A 114 -15.05 7.20 -2.52
N ALA A 115 -14.84 7.75 -1.32
CA ALA A 115 -13.51 8.00 -0.79
C ALA A 115 -12.68 6.70 -0.69
N PRO A 116 -11.35 6.74 -0.92
CA PRO A 116 -10.49 5.57 -0.80
C PRO A 116 -10.54 5.01 0.63
N ASP A 117 -10.35 3.70 0.79
CA ASP A 117 -10.27 3.09 2.13
C ASP A 117 -8.92 3.42 2.80
N PHE A 118 -7.89 3.66 2.00
CA PHE A 118 -6.57 4.02 2.48
C PHE A 118 -5.75 4.88 1.52
N ILE A 119 -4.65 5.44 2.04
CA ILE A 119 -3.64 6.12 1.24
C ILE A 119 -2.25 5.58 1.58
N ASP A 120 -1.47 5.31 0.54
CA ASP A 120 -0.02 5.18 0.62
C ASP A 120 0.63 6.07 -0.47
N GLY A 121 1.89 5.82 -0.81
CA GLY A 121 2.55 6.55 -1.87
C GLY A 121 3.41 5.67 -2.73
N HIS A 122 3.43 5.93 -4.04
CA HIS A 122 4.37 5.33 -4.95
C HIS A 122 5.79 5.67 -4.53
N GLN A 123 6.65 4.65 -4.46
CA GLN A 123 8.00 4.77 -3.87
C GLN A 123 7.99 5.35 -2.44
N HIS A 124 6.86 5.20 -1.75
CA HIS A 124 6.59 5.69 -0.40
C HIS A 124 6.78 7.20 -0.23
N VAL A 125 6.47 8.01 -1.25
CA VAL A 125 6.62 9.47 -1.19
C VAL A 125 5.73 10.14 -0.14
N HIS A 126 4.64 9.49 0.28
CA HIS A 126 3.67 10.02 1.23
C HIS A 126 4.27 10.30 2.62
N GLN A 127 5.30 9.56 3.02
CA GLN A 127 5.96 9.72 4.32
C GLN A 127 6.98 10.88 4.37
N LEU A 128 7.35 11.42 3.21
CA LEU A 128 8.43 12.39 3.09
C LEU A 128 8.09 13.71 3.80
N PRO A 129 9.08 14.41 4.39
CA PRO A 129 8.91 15.76 4.93
C PRO A 129 8.24 16.73 3.94
N GLY A 130 7.25 17.49 4.43
CA GLY A 130 6.43 18.38 3.62
C GLY A 130 5.27 17.69 2.91
N VAL A 131 5.37 16.39 2.61
CA VAL A 131 4.28 15.59 2.02
C VAL A 131 3.36 15.07 3.13
N ARG A 132 3.90 14.40 4.15
CA ARG A 132 3.08 13.81 5.23
C ARG A 132 2.20 14.84 5.95
N GLN A 133 2.69 16.06 6.17
CA GLN A 133 1.90 17.12 6.81
C GLN A 133 0.73 17.57 5.95
N VAL A 134 0.95 17.63 4.63
CA VAL A 134 -0.13 17.98 3.69
C VAL A 134 -1.15 16.86 3.64
N LEU A 135 -0.71 15.61 3.55
CA LEU A 135 -1.57 14.43 3.57
C LEU A 135 -2.50 14.43 4.78
N ILE A 136 -1.94 14.51 5.99
CA ILE A 136 -2.70 14.52 7.25
C ILE A 136 -3.74 15.64 7.25
N LYS A 137 -3.35 16.87 6.88
CA LYS A 137 -4.27 18.01 6.83
C LYS A 137 -5.39 17.84 5.79
N VAL A 138 -5.10 17.22 4.65
CA VAL A 138 -6.13 16.94 3.63
C VAL A 138 -7.08 15.87 4.16
N LEU A 139 -6.58 14.80 4.77
CA LEU A 139 -7.42 13.74 5.35
C LEU A 139 -8.37 14.28 6.41
N GLN A 140 -7.85 15.03 7.38
CA GLN A 140 -8.63 15.63 8.46
C GLN A 140 -9.71 16.60 7.95
N ARG A 141 -9.44 17.32 6.85
CA ARG A 141 -10.39 18.27 6.27
C ARG A 141 -11.41 17.60 5.36
N ARG A 142 -10.97 16.67 4.50
CA ARG A 142 -11.79 16.07 3.42
C ARG A 142 -12.60 14.88 3.92
N TYR A 143 -12.11 14.14 4.91
CA TYR A 143 -12.68 12.88 5.37
C TYR A 143 -12.84 12.83 6.89
N ALA A 144 -13.23 13.94 7.52
CA ALA A 144 -13.43 13.99 8.97
C ALA A 144 -14.42 12.93 9.49
N ASP A 145 -15.43 12.58 8.69
CA ASP A 145 -16.51 11.65 9.07
C ASP A 145 -16.27 10.20 8.60
N LYS A 146 -15.21 9.95 7.82
CA LYS A 146 -14.85 8.61 7.32
C LYS A 146 -13.36 8.39 7.52
N PRO A 147 -12.91 7.65 8.55
CA PRO A 147 -11.50 7.46 8.80
C PRO A 147 -10.85 6.68 7.65
N ILE A 148 -9.89 7.33 6.99
CA ILE A 148 -9.06 6.72 5.93
C ILE A 148 -7.74 6.30 6.56
N TRP A 149 -7.38 5.02 6.46
CA TRP A 149 -6.13 4.56 7.03
C TRP A 149 -4.94 4.93 6.16
N VAL A 150 -3.77 5.15 6.77
CA VAL A 150 -2.55 5.51 6.04
C VAL A 150 -1.50 4.43 6.25
N ARG A 151 -0.84 3.99 5.17
CA ARG A 151 0.23 3.02 5.26
C ARG A 151 1.42 3.59 6.03
N ASN A 152 1.84 2.88 7.07
CA ASN A 152 3.11 3.03 7.76
C ASN A 152 4.14 2.03 7.20
N THR A 153 5.36 2.49 6.96
CA THR A 153 6.46 1.67 6.42
C THR A 153 7.52 1.29 7.46
N VAL A 154 7.24 1.45 8.76
CA VAL A 154 8.09 0.91 9.84
C VAL A 154 8.10 -0.62 9.73
N PRO A 155 9.27 -1.27 9.63
CA PRO A 155 9.35 -2.70 9.38
C PRO A 155 8.72 -3.49 10.52
N ALA A 156 8.08 -4.61 10.16
CA ALA A 156 7.48 -5.49 11.16
C ALA A 156 8.52 -6.08 12.13
N ASP A 157 9.74 -6.31 11.65
CA ASP A 157 10.88 -6.74 12.45
C ASP A 157 12.03 -5.72 12.33
N LEU A 158 12.41 -5.13 13.47
CA LEU A 158 13.46 -4.12 13.53
C LEU A 158 14.86 -4.69 13.28
N THR A 159 15.03 -6.02 13.28
CA THR A 159 16.29 -6.68 12.97
C THR A 159 16.58 -6.70 11.47
N TRP A 160 15.56 -6.59 10.60
CA TRP A 160 15.73 -6.55 9.15
C TRP A 160 16.64 -5.41 8.73
N LYS A 161 17.58 -5.67 7.80
CA LYS A 161 18.61 -4.72 7.37
C LYS A 161 18.33 -4.19 5.96
N GLY A 162 19.01 -3.12 5.57
CA GLY A 162 18.93 -2.57 4.22
C GLY A 162 17.69 -1.71 3.99
N LYS A 163 17.00 -1.92 2.85
CA LYS A 163 15.88 -1.08 2.40
C LYS A 163 14.79 -0.84 3.46
N PRO A 164 14.34 -1.83 4.27
CA PRO A 164 13.34 -1.56 5.31
C PRO A 164 13.76 -0.49 6.32
N GLN A 165 15.05 -0.48 6.74
CA GLN A 165 15.57 0.53 7.66
C GLN A 165 15.74 1.89 6.97
N ILE A 166 16.09 1.90 5.68
CA ILE A 166 16.15 3.13 4.88
C ILE A 166 14.77 3.79 4.85
N LEU A 167 13.71 3.03 4.57
CA LEU A 167 12.34 3.57 4.55
C LEU A 167 11.92 4.11 5.93
N LYS A 168 12.19 3.35 6.99
CA LYS A 168 11.95 3.79 8.38
C LYS A 168 12.59 5.16 8.66
N LEU A 169 13.86 5.34 8.27
CA LEU A 169 14.65 6.54 8.52
C LEU A 169 14.28 7.71 7.59
N LEU A 170 13.89 7.45 6.34
CA LEU A 170 13.52 8.49 5.37
C LEU A 170 12.20 9.20 5.73
N GLY A 171 11.33 8.55 6.49
CA GLY A 171 10.12 9.19 7.00
C GLY A 171 9.13 8.24 7.66
N GLY A 172 9.34 6.92 7.61
CA GLY A 172 8.39 5.94 8.13
C GLY A 172 8.11 6.11 9.61
N GLN A 173 9.16 6.24 10.43
CA GLN A 173 8.99 6.41 11.88
C GLN A 173 8.26 7.72 12.21
N VAL A 174 8.71 8.85 11.62
CA VAL A 174 8.10 10.16 11.90
C VAL A 174 6.64 10.20 11.42
N THR A 175 6.33 9.53 10.31
CA THR A 175 4.95 9.43 9.82
C THR A 175 4.12 8.57 10.76
N ALA A 176 4.64 7.42 11.22
CA ALA A 176 3.97 6.60 12.22
C ALA A 176 3.63 7.38 13.50
N ASP A 177 4.59 8.15 14.01
CA ASP A 177 4.40 8.98 15.21
C ASP A 177 3.28 10.00 14.97
N HIS A 178 3.30 10.70 13.83
CA HIS A 178 2.25 11.67 13.48
C HIS A 178 0.87 11.02 13.33
N LEU A 179 0.77 9.86 12.66
CA LEU A 179 -0.50 9.14 12.51
C LEU A 179 -1.06 8.73 13.87
N TYR A 180 -0.21 8.29 14.79
CA TYR A 180 -0.59 7.99 16.17
C TYR A 180 -1.12 9.22 16.91
N TYR A 181 -0.40 10.35 16.87
CA TYR A 181 -0.83 11.58 17.56
C TYR A 181 -2.14 12.14 17.01
N GLU A 182 -2.37 12.03 15.71
CA GLU A 182 -3.56 12.54 15.02
C GLU A 182 -4.71 11.52 15.01
N SER A 183 -4.55 10.36 15.67
CA SER A 183 -5.52 9.26 15.70
C SER A 183 -5.96 8.77 14.31
N ILE A 184 -5.04 8.78 13.33
CA ILE A 184 -5.30 8.25 11.99
C ILE A 184 -4.96 6.76 11.99
N PRO A 185 -5.88 5.87 11.60
CA PRO A 185 -5.62 4.44 11.58
C PRO A 185 -4.45 4.06 10.65
N THR A 186 -3.67 3.06 11.03
CA THR A 186 -2.47 2.65 10.30
C THR A 186 -2.13 1.19 10.58
N ASN A 187 -1.39 0.53 9.66
CA ASN A 187 -0.94 -0.84 9.85
C ASN A 187 0.09 -0.97 10.98
N ASP A 188 0.10 -2.13 11.65
CA ASP A 188 1.09 -2.49 12.66
C ASP A 188 2.19 -3.37 12.07
N GLY A 189 3.24 -2.71 11.57
CA GLY A 189 4.37 -3.37 10.94
C GLY A 189 4.18 -3.54 9.43
N PHE A 190 5.30 -3.48 8.72
CA PHE A 190 5.35 -3.49 7.27
C PHE A 190 6.36 -4.52 6.75
N GLY A 191 5.93 -5.38 5.82
CA GLY A 191 6.74 -6.35 5.08
C GLY A 191 6.65 -6.14 3.57
N GLY A 192 7.34 -6.96 2.79
CA GLY A 192 7.35 -6.84 1.31
C GLY A 192 8.44 -5.91 0.75
N VAL A 193 9.37 -5.45 1.59
CA VAL A 193 10.46 -4.54 1.18
C VAL A 193 11.76 -5.32 0.98
N TYR A 194 12.24 -5.40 -0.25
CA TYR A 194 13.44 -6.15 -0.62
C TYR A 194 14.08 -5.63 -1.92
N GLY A 195 15.06 -6.35 -2.45
CA GLY A 195 15.82 -5.97 -3.66
C GLY A 195 14.97 -5.81 -4.92
N PHE A 196 13.85 -6.54 -5.03
CA PHE A 196 13.05 -6.75 -6.23
C PHE A 196 13.79 -7.50 -7.36
N ASP A 197 14.68 -8.41 -6.97
CA ASP A 197 15.62 -9.13 -7.84
C ASP A 197 15.84 -10.58 -7.35
N ARG A 198 14.80 -11.19 -6.74
CA ARG A 198 14.87 -12.47 -6.04
C ARG A 198 13.95 -13.52 -6.67
N ALA A 199 14.56 -14.54 -7.25
CA ALA A 199 13.86 -15.70 -7.80
C ALA A 199 13.18 -16.56 -6.71
N ASP A 200 13.74 -16.55 -5.50
CA ASP A 200 13.23 -17.21 -4.29
C ASP A 200 12.31 -16.28 -3.48
N TYR A 201 11.33 -15.69 -4.16
CA TYR A 201 10.34 -14.81 -3.52
C TYR A 201 9.56 -15.51 -2.41
N ASP A 202 9.34 -16.83 -2.53
CA ASP A 202 8.68 -17.64 -1.51
C ASP A 202 9.43 -17.64 -0.17
N ALA A 203 10.77 -17.71 -0.20
CA ALA A 203 11.61 -17.63 0.98
C ALA A 203 11.48 -16.26 1.63
N CYS A 204 11.50 -15.19 0.83
CA CYS A 204 11.28 -13.82 1.30
C CYS A 204 9.90 -13.67 1.99
N PHE A 205 8.86 -14.22 1.35
CA PHE A 205 7.50 -14.17 1.89
C PHE A 205 7.38 -14.91 3.22
N ARG A 206 7.92 -16.14 3.30
CA ARG A 206 7.95 -16.93 4.54
C ARG A 206 8.72 -16.23 5.66
N ASP A 207 9.79 -15.52 5.33
CA ASP A 207 10.54 -14.73 6.31
C ASP A 207 9.72 -13.56 6.86
N TRP A 208 8.93 -12.88 6.02
CA TRP A 208 8.00 -11.83 6.50
C TRP A 208 6.91 -12.39 7.40
N LEU A 209 6.38 -13.58 7.10
CA LEU A 209 5.36 -14.24 7.92
C LEU A 209 5.84 -14.59 9.33
N LYS A 210 7.15 -14.75 9.56
CA LYS A 210 7.70 -14.95 10.92
C LYS A 210 7.45 -13.76 11.85
N ALA A 211 7.27 -12.56 11.29
CA ALA A 211 6.97 -11.33 12.02
C ALA A 211 5.46 -11.02 12.08
N ALA A 212 4.61 -11.92 11.58
CA ALA A 212 3.17 -11.72 11.46
C ALA A 212 2.53 -11.39 12.82
N ARG A 213 1.74 -10.32 12.83
CA ARG A 213 0.93 -9.88 13.96
C ARG A 213 -0.36 -9.23 13.46
N PRO A 214 -1.41 -9.16 14.29
CA PRO A 214 -2.68 -8.55 13.88
C PRO A 214 -2.47 -7.15 13.33
N GLY A 215 -2.94 -6.90 12.10
CA GLY A 215 -2.85 -5.58 11.47
C GLY A 215 -1.52 -5.30 10.74
N MET A 216 -0.61 -6.27 10.65
CA MET A 216 0.56 -6.18 9.78
C MET A 216 0.15 -6.13 8.32
N LEU A 217 0.91 -5.39 7.50
CA LEU A 217 0.73 -5.31 6.06
C LEU A 217 1.98 -5.81 5.33
N ILE A 218 1.79 -6.68 4.34
CA ILE A 218 2.83 -7.08 3.38
C ILE A 218 2.49 -6.43 2.03
N MET A 219 3.46 -5.78 1.41
CA MET A 219 3.36 -5.20 0.06
C MET A 219 3.83 -6.20 -1.01
N CYS A 220 3.17 -6.17 -2.17
CA CYS A 220 3.58 -6.90 -3.36
C CYS A 220 3.32 -6.09 -4.64
N HIS A 221 3.93 -6.53 -5.75
CA HIS A 221 3.85 -5.89 -7.07
C HIS A 221 3.55 -6.89 -8.18
N PRO A 222 2.43 -7.63 -8.14
CA PRO A 222 2.15 -8.68 -9.11
C PRO A 222 1.84 -8.14 -10.51
N ALA A 223 2.28 -8.84 -11.55
CA ALA A 223 1.85 -8.63 -12.93
C ALA A 223 1.87 -9.95 -13.72
N THR A 224 0.99 -10.10 -14.71
CA THR A 224 0.92 -11.30 -15.58
C THR A 224 2.09 -11.38 -16.57
N ALA A 225 2.66 -10.25 -16.94
CA ALA A 225 3.73 -10.15 -17.93
C ALA A 225 4.69 -8.99 -17.60
N PRO A 226 5.96 -9.07 -18.03
CA PRO A 226 6.90 -7.98 -17.87
C PRO A 226 6.49 -6.79 -18.77
N TYR A 227 6.53 -5.58 -18.22
CA TYR A 227 6.24 -4.35 -18.97
C TYR A 227 7.54 -3.62 -19.37
N PRO A 228 7.66 -3.07 -20.59
CA PRO A 228 8.83 -2.29 -20.98
C PRO A 228 9.05 -1.08 -20.06
N HIS A 229 10.32 -0.75 -19.77
CA HIS A 229 10.71 0.39 -18.94
C HIS A 229 10.23 0.36 -17.48
N ASP A 230 9.81 -0.81 -16.99
CA ASP A 230 9.59 -1.07 -15.57
C ASP A 230 10.81 -1.78 -14.99
N ASP A 231 11.49 -1.11 -14.05
CA ASP A 231 12.74 -1.58 -13.42
C ASP A 231 12.58 -2.93 -12.70
N ILE A 232 11.35 -3.26 -12.27
CA ILE A 232 11.05 -4.51 -11.55
C ILE A 232 10.20 -5.49 -12.36
N ALA A 233 10.06 -5.28 -13.68
CA ALA A 233 9.16 -6.03 -14.56
C ALA A 233 9.26 -7.55 -14.42
N LYS A 234 10.49 -8.09 -14.34
CA LYS A 234 10.73 -9.53 -14.17
C LYS A 234 10.25 -10.02 -12.80
N GLN A 235 10.48 -9.22 -11.77
CA GLN A 235 10.12 -9.58 -10.41
C GLN A 235 8.60 -9.60 -10.24
N ARG A 236 7.86 -8.68 -10.88
CA ARG A 236 6.40 -8.65 -10.82
C ARG A 236 5.75 -9.98 -11.20
N VAL A 237 6.29 -10.61 -12.25
CA VAL A 237 5.83 -11.93 -12.72
C VAL A 237 6.16 -13.03 -11.71
N ILE A 238 7.33 -12.95 -11.07
CA ILE A 238 7.73 -13.90 -10.01
C ILE A 238 6.81 -13.78 -8.79
N GLU A 239 6.51 -12.54 -8.36
CA GLU A 239 5.56 -12.29 -7.26
C GLU A 239 4.18 -12.84 -7.60
N HIS A 240 3.65 -12.52 -8.79
CA HIS A 240 2.36 -13.01 -9.25
C HIS A 240 2.31 -14.55 -9.29
N ALA A 241 3.34 -15.20 -9.84
CA ALA A 241 3.48 -16.66 -9.92
C ALA A 241 3.46 -17.34 -8.54
N PHE A 242 4.17 -16.78 -7.55
CA PHE A 242 4.12 -17.31 -6.19
C PHE A 242 2.76 -17.06 -5.52
N LEU A 243 2.24 -15.84 -5.59
CA LEU A 243 1.02 -15.45 -4.89
C LEU A 243 -0.22 -16.21 -5.41
N GLN A 244 -0.26 -16.55 -6.70
CA GLN A 244 -1.35 -17.37 -7.26
C GLN A 244 -1.26 -18.85 -6.87
N SER A 245 -0.09 -19.33 -6.45
CA SER A 245 0.18 -20.75 -6.23
C SER A 245 -0.44 -21.32 -4.95
N PHE A 246 -0.52 -22.65 -4.89
CA PHE A 246 -0.84 -23.36 -3.63
C PHE A 246 0.26 -23.21 -2.57
N ASP A 247 1.49 -22.89 -2.96
CA ASP A 247 2.61 -22.76 -2.04
C ASP A 247 2.48 -21.52 -1.17
N CYS A 248 1.87 -20.45 -1.70
CA CYS A 248 1.46 -19.27 -0.93
C CYS A 248 0.43 -19.65 0.15
N VAL A 249 -0.59 -20.46 -0.19
CA VAL A 249 -1.58 -20.96 0.79
C VAL A 249 -0.90 -21.74 1.89
N ARG A 250 -0.05 -22.71 1.51
CA ARG A 250 0.69 -23.51 2.49
C ARG A 250 1.56 -22.64 3.39
N ALA A 251 2.17 -21.57 2.86
CA ALA A 251 2.97 -20.65 3.65
C ALA A 251 2.13 -19.91 4.71
N LEU A 252 0.95 -19.41 4.33
CA LEU A 252 0.03 -18.76 5.26
C LEU A 252 -0.48 -19.73 6.33
N ASP A 253 -0.90 -20.93 5.92
CA ASP A 253 -1.39 -21.97 6.83
C ASP A 253 -0.32 -22.40 7.84
N GLN A 254 0.90 -22.64 7.38
CA GLN A 254 2.04 -23.01 8.23
C GLN A 254 2.44 -21.91 9.21
N ALA A 255 2.22 -20.64 8.84
CA ALA A 255 2.46 -19.50 9.72
C ALA A 255 1.26 -19.20 10.65
N HIS A 256 0.15 -19.95 10.54
CA HIS A 256 -1.11 -19.66 11.24
C HIS A 256 -1.64 -18.24 10.97
N VAL A 257 -1.51 -17.79 9.73
CA VAL A 257 -1.91 -16.46 9.27
C VAL A 257 -3.17 -16.56 8.43
N GLN A 258 -4.06 -15.57 8.57
CA GLN A 258 -5.19 -15.35 7.68
C GLN A 258 -5.09 -13.96 7.04
N LEU A 259 -5.53 -13.85 5.79
CA LEU A 259 -5.63 -12.55 5.13
C LEU A 259 -6.92 -11.85 5.57
N ALA A 260 -6.81 -10.58 5.95
CA ALA A 260 -7.94 -9.73 6.32
C ALA A 260 -7.72 -8.30 5.81
N LYS A 261 -8.81 -7.54 5.61
CA LYS A 261 -8.73 -6.10 5.40
C LYS A 261 -8.29 -5.41 6.68
N LEU A 262 -7.56 -4.30 6.56
CA LEU A 262 -7.18 -3.52 7.73
C LEU A 262 -8.36 -2.69 8.24
N SER A 263 -9.23 -2.20 7.36
CA SER A 263 -10.48 -1.52 7.74
C SER A 263 -11.31 -2.33 8.75
N ASP A 264 -11.50 -3.62 8.51
CA ASP A 264 -12.20 -4.53 9.43
C ASP A 264 -11.46 -4.69 10.77
N CYS A 265 -10.12 -4.68 10.75
CA CYS A 265 -9.31 -4.79 11.95
C CYS A 265 -9.46 -3.55 12.85
N PHE A 266 -9.53 -2.35 12.26
CA PHE A 266 -9.72 -1.10 12.99
C PHE A 266 -11.12 -1.00 13.61
N LEU A 267 -12.16 -1.37 12.87
CA LEU A 267 -13.54 -1.42 13.39
C LEU A 267 -13.66 -2.34 14.62
N LEU A 268 -13.00 -3.50 14.59
CA LEU A 268 -12.98 -4.42 15.74
C LEU A 268 -12.19 -3.87 16.94
N GLN A 269 -11.21 -3.00 16.73
CA GLN A 269 -10.46 -2.35 17.81
C GLN A 269 -11.31 -1.27 18.47
N GLU A 270 -11.98 -0.43 17.68
CA GLU A 270 -12.89 0.62 18.17
C GLU A 270 -14.05 0.03 18.99
N GLN A 271 -14.69 -1.03 18.49
CA GLN A 271 -15.79 -1.71 19.21
C GLN A 271 -15.34 -2.27 20.57
N LYS A 272 -14.12 -2.80 20.65
CA LYS A 272 -13.56 -3.31 21.92
C LYS A 272 -13.24 -2.20 22.90
N GLN A 273 -12.68 -1.09 22.41
CA GLN A 273 -12.40 0.08 23.25
C GLN A 273 -13.70 0.66 23.82
N ALA A 274 -14.74 0.82 22.99
CA ALA A 274 -16.05 1.29 23.41
C ALA A 274 -16.73 0.35 24.43
N ALA A 275 -16.56 -0.97 24.30
CA ALA A 275 -17.12 -1.94 25.25
C ALA A 275 -16.34 -2.01 26.59
N SER A 276 -15.15 -1.42 26.65
CA SER A 276 -14.29 -1.40 27.85
C SER A 276 -14.29 -0.05 28.59
N ALA A 277 -14.97 0.95 28.05
CA ALA A 277 -15.16 2.29 28.64
C ALA A 277 -16.50 2.38 29.36
#